data_AF-A0A428NV74-F1
#
_entry.id   AF-A0A428NV74-F1
#
_cell.length_a   1.000
_cell.length_b   1.000
_cell.length_c   1.000
_cell.angle_alpha   90.00
_cell.angle_beta   90.00
_cell.angle_gamma   90.00
#
_symmetry.space_group_name_H-M   'P 1'
#
loop_
_entity.id
_entity.type
_entity.pdbx_description
1 polymer ?
#
loop_
_entity_poly.entity_id
_entity_poly.type
_entity_poly.pdbx_seq_one_letter_code
_entity_poly.pdbx_strand_id
1 'polypeptide(L)'
;MSSLFRLPDEVILTPLFQSFPCREQQIRSLATLLYPDAAPCRNLVVHGATATGKSAIVTQLVSQLVTSVNADTESGGLQTAVVNSVQCITGRHLFERIVGEVAKALEWEDVPRRCETLAQLTVEMVKMVGYPERDPRWRFVLVLDAIDGQRDAPPTLLPALARLSEIIPRLTCVFIVTSPPAGFLRSPTSAHLNFPAYDKAEFVRILSLTPPSHILGHSQKETSDLWTKFCAAVHDSLTKSASRTLPSFRQSCHALWPRFIAPILAGTHTPKEFSKLLIAGRVHFQDESVLNPSIVSVRPKDKPVDAIATTRPSASATEITNLLPTTARLLLLAAYLASHNATRHDLTLFSTYNHGRKRRRGGIVARGPSRTKHRKIARKLLGAHAFVLERMMAIFTAVRTEWADGTAVGAAGLDCDVGMAISTLASLRLLTRVGGAGDVMDRGGKWRINVAWEVIRGIGRSIGVEVEEWLID
;
A
#
# COMPACT_ATOMS: atom_id res chain seq x y z
N MET A 1 44.00 -33.34 7.83
CA MET A 1 43.63 -32.18 6.98
C MET A 1 42.14 -31.96 7.17
N SER A 2 41.75 -31.10 8.12
CA SER A 2 40.36 -30.68 8.25
C SER A 2 39.94 -29.98 6.96
N SER A 3 38.78 -30.31 6.43
CA SER A 3 38.27 -29.69 5.21
C SER A 3 38.10 -28.20 5.44
N LEU A 4 38.76 -27.36 4.63
CA LEU A 4 38.61 -25.89 4.64
C LEU A 4 37.16 -25.44 4.35
N PHE A 5 36.33 -26.35 3.86
CA PHE A 5 34.93 -26.14 3.56
C PHE A 5 34.08 -27.00 4.49
N ARG A 6 33.19 -26.37 5.27
CA ARG A 6 32.20 -27.02 6.13
C ARG A 6 30.85 -26.35 5.93
N LEU A 7 29.83 -27.16 5.62
CA LEU A 7 28.46 -26.69 5.55
C LEU A 7 27.85 -26.68 6.96
N PRO A 8 26.90 -25.77 7.23
CA PRO A 8 26.15 -25.79 8.49
C PRO A 8 25.34 -27.09 8.60
N ASP A 9 25.35 -27.70 9.78
CA ASP A 9 24.61 -28.93 10.05
C ASP A 9 23.10 -28.70 9.82
N GLU A 10 22.43 -29.62 9.11
CA GLU A 10 20.99 -29.50 8.81
C GLU A 10 20.12 -29.48 10.08
N VAL A 11 20.65 -29.98 11.20
CA VAL A 11 20.00 -29.92 12.52
C VAL A 11 19.76 -28.46 12.95
N ILE A 12 20.72 -27.55 12.67
CA ILE A 12 20.60 -26.12 13.00
C ILE A 12 19.47 -25.48 12.18
N LEU A 13 19.26 -25.94 10.95
CA LEU A 13 18.26 -25.40 10.03
C LEU A 13 16.86 -26.01 10.24
N THR A 14 16.76 -27.14 10.94
CA THR A 14 15.49 -27.88 11.13
C THR A 14 14.39 -27.03 11.78
N PRO A 15 14.64 -26.24 12.85
CA PRO A 15 13.62 -25.35 13.42
C PRO A 15 13.11 -24.30 12.41
N LEU A 16 13.96 -23.81 11.50
CA LEU A 16 13.56 -22.86 10.46
C LEU A 16 12.69 -23.51 9.39
N PHE A 17 12.97 -24.75 9.02
CA PHE A 17 12.12 -25.49 8.09
C PHE A 17 10.71 -25.72 8.66
N GLN A 18 10.60 -25.87 9.98
CA GLN A 18 9.31 -25.99 10.67
C GLN A 18 8.57 -24.65 10.74
N SER A 19 9.26 -23.54 11.04
CA SER A 19 8.63 -22.21 11.13
C SER A 19 8.31 -21.59 9.77
N PHE A 20 9.12 -21.87 8.74
CA PHE A 20 9.00 -21.35 7.38
C PHE A 20 8.96 -22.49 6.35
N PRO A 21 7.85 -23.22 6.25
CA PRO A 21 7.72 -24.27 5.24
C PRO A 21 7.77 -23.68 3.82
N CYS A 22 8.16 -24.51 2.85
CA CYS A 22 8.25 -24.13 1.42
C CYS A 22 9.38 -23.13 1.10
N ARG A 23 10.32 -22.93 2.03
CA ARG A 23 11.49 -22.05 1.87
C ARG A 23 12.80 -22.77 2.14
N GLU A 24 12.79 -24.10 2.10
CA GLU A 24 13.92 -24.95 2.46
C GLU A 24 15.12 -24.68 1.55
N GLN A 25 14.90 -24.50 0.24
CA GLN A 25 15.96 -24.19 -0.71
C GLN A 25 16.60 -22.81 -0.45
N GLN A 26 15.78 -21.78 -0.18
CA GLN A 26 16.28 -20.44 0.10
C GLN A 26 17.03 -20.40 1.44
N ILE A 27 16.53 -21.10 2.45
CA ILE A 27 17.19 -21.20 3.77
C ILE A 27 18.56 -21.89 3.62
N ARG A 28 18.65 -23.02 2.92
CA ARG A 28 19.94 -23.70 2.66
C ARG A 28 20.92 -22.81 1.88
N SER A 29 20.42 -22.10 0.87
CA SER A 29 21.24 -21.18 0.07
C SER A 29 21.75 -20.01 0.92
N LEU A 30 20.88 -19.39 1.74
CA LEU A 30 21.29 -18.35 2.69
C LEU A 30 22.32 -18.86 3.69
N ALA A 31 22.09 -20.03 4.27
CA ALA A 31 23.00 -20.62 5.25
C ALA A 31 24.38 -20.84 4.63
N THR A 32 24.45 -21.36 3.41
CA THR A 32 25.71 -21.58 2.68
C THR A 32 26.46 -20.28 2.39
N LEU A 33 25.74 -19.20 2.08
CA LEU A 33 26.31 -17.89 1.71
C LEU A 33 26.72 -17.02 2.91
N LEU A 34 26.25 -17.35 4.12
CA LEU A 34 26.50 -16.59 5.35
C LEU A 34 27.40 -17.34 6.34
N TYR A 35 27.50 -18.67 6.24
CA TYR A 35 28.33 -19.46 7.15
C TYR A 35 29.83 -19.20 6.91
N PRO A 36 30.64 -18.91 7.96
CA PRO A 36 32.04 -18.49 7.80
C PRO A 36 32.92 -19.48 7.04
N ASP A 37 32.75 -20.78 7.30
CA ASP A 37 33.58 -21.85 6.74
C ASP A 37 32.98 -22.49 5.47
N ALA A 38 31.90 -21.93 4.92
CA ALA A 38 31.26 -22.40 3.70
C ALA A 38 31.73 -21.58 2.48
N ALA A 39 30.80 -20.95 1.76
CA ALA A 39 31.09 -20.07 0.63
C ALA A 39 30.58 -18.65 0.91
N PRO A 40 31.18 -17.93 1.88
CA PRO A 40 30.71 -16.60 2.26
C PRO A 40 30.87 -15.62 1.11
N CYS A 41 29.81 -14.85 0.85
CA CYS A 41 29.82 -13.78 -0.14
C CYS A 41 30.08 -12.42 0.53
N ARG A 42 30.59 -11.44 -0.23
CA ARG A 42 30.82 -10.07 0.26
C ARG A 42 29.52 -9.27 0.31
N ASN A 43 28.77 -9.31 -0.78
CA ASN A 43 27.49 -8.63 -0.93
C ASN A 43 26.43 -9.66 -1.34
N LEU A 44 25.33 -9.71 -0.58
CA LEU A 44 24.18 -10.56 -0.83
C LEU A 44 22.93 -9.71 -1.03
N VAL A 45 22.26 -9.87 -2.15
CA VAL A 45 20.97 -9.22 -2.42
C VAL A 45 19.86 -10.25 -2.31
N VAL A 46 19.09 -10.16 -1.24
CA VAL A 46 17.90 -10.99 -1.01
C VAL A 46 16.69 -10.24 -1.56
N HIS A 47 16.11 -10.73 -2.65
CA HIS A 47 15.02 -10.03 -3.32
C HIS A 47 13.78 -10.88 -3.52
N GLY A 48 12.62 -10.24 -3.70
CA GLY A 48 11.34 -10.92 -3.96
C GLY A 48 10.16 -10.05 -3.57
N ALA A 49 8.95 -10.45 -3.96
CA ALA A 49 7.73 -9.68 -3.64
C ALA A 49 7.57 -9.42 -2.12
N THR A 50 6.73 -8.44 -1.76
CA THR A 50 6.41 -8.18 -0.36
C THR A 50 5.75 -9.41 0.28
N ALA A 51 5.93 -9.58 1.59
CA ALA A 51 5.34 -10.68 2.35
C ALA A 51 5.75 -12.12 1.94
N THR A 52 6.92 -12.30 1.34
CA THR A 52 7.52 -13.64 1.06
C THR A 52 8.34 -14.22 2.21
N GLY A 53 8.37 -13.55 3.38
CA GLY A 53 9.08 -14.00 4.57
C GLY A 53 10.57 -13.63 4.65
N LYS A 54 11.12 -12.90 3.66
CA LYS A 54 12.55 -12.53 3.59
C LYS A 54 13.13 -12.04 4.91
N SER A 55 12.56 -10.96 5.47
CA SER A 55 13.05 -10.30 6.68
C SER A 55 13.03 -11.23 7.90
N ALA A 56 11.94 -12.00 8.07
CA ALA A 56 11.80 -12.94 9.17
C ALA A 56 12.78 -14.11 9.06
N ILE A 57 12.93 -14.69 7.86
CA ILE A 57 13.83 -15.80 7.60
C ILE A 57 15.29 -15.39 7.79
N VAL A 58 15.70 -14.26 7.21
CA VAL A 58 17.09 -13.77 7.32
C VAL A 58 17.43 -13.47 8.78
N THR A 59 16.54 -12.77 9.51
CA THR A 59 16.78 -12.41 10.91
C THR A 59 16.89 -13.64 11.81
N GLN A 60 15.99 -14.62 11.66
CA GLN A 60 15.99 -15.83 12.49
C GLN A 60 17.15 -16.78 12.11
N LEU A 61 17.51 -16.86 10.82
CA LEU A 61 18.65 -17.65 10.39
C LEU A 61 19.96 -17.07 10.94
N VAL A 62 20.15 -15.77 10.79
CA VAL A 62 21.35 -15.09 11.27
C VAL A 62 21.52 -15.26 12.77
N SER A 63 20.45 -15.11 13.57
CA SER A 63 20.54 -15.31 15.02
C SER A 63 20.91 -16.74 15.40
N GLN A 64 20.33 -17.74 14.74
CA GLN A 64 20.67 -19.15 14.98
C GLN A 64 22.11 -19.49 14.57
N LEU A 65 22.57 -18.95 13.44
CA LEU A 65 23.95 -19.14 12.99
C LEU A 65 24.94 -18.54 13.99
N VAL A 66 24.70 -17.33 14.49
CA VAL A 66 25.54 -16.70 15.53
C VAL A 66 25.63 -17.59 16.77
N THR A 67 24.49 -18.08 17.27
CA THR A 67 24.48 -18.94 18.45
C THR A 67 25.24 -20.25 18.22
N SER A 68 25.04 -20.90 17.07
CA SER A 68 25.71 -22.17 16.76
C SER A 68 27.22 -22.01 16.55
N VAL A 69 27.65 -21.01 15.76
CA VAL A 69 29.06 -20.78 15.44
C VAL A 69 29.84 -20.35 16.68
N ASN A 70 29.24 -19.53 17.55
CA ASN A 70 29.92 -19.11 18.79
C ASN A 70 29.92 -20.19 19.88
N ALA A 71 29.10 -21.24 19.75
CA ALA A 71 29.14 -22.40 20.65
C ALA A 71 30.24 -23.39 20.27
N ASP A 72 30.58 -23.48 18.98
CA ASP A 72 31.69 -24.31 18.50
C ASP A 72 33.04 -23.65 18.83
N THR A 73 33.81 -24.28 19.72
CA THR A 73 35.15 -23.81 20.13
C THR A 73 36.17 -23.78 19.00
N GLU A 74 35.94 -24.55 17.94
CA GLU A 74 36.79 -24.59 16.75
C GLU A 74 36.46 -23.50 15.73
N SER A 75 35.34 -22.77 15.89
CA SER A 75 34.89 -21.76 14.94
C SER A 75 35.58 -20.41 15.19
N GLY A 76 35.82 -19.65 14.11
CA GLY A 76 36.42 -18.30 14.21
C GLY A 76 35.49 -17.21 14.78
N GLY A 77 34.22 -17.54 15.03
CA GLY A 77 33.20 -16.64 15.56
C GLY A 77 32.43 -15.88 14.47
N LEU A 78 31.16 -15.59 14.77
CA LEU A 78 30.25 -14.86 13.89
C LEU A 78 29.48 -13.82 14.71
N GLN A 79 29.47 -12.58 14.23
CA GLN A 79 28.67 -11.51 14.82
C GLN A 79 27.83 -10.81 13.77
N THR A 80 26.65 -10.33 14.17
CA THR A 80 25.70 -9.76 13.20
C THR A 80 24.94 -8.58 13.76
N ALA A 81 24.58 -7.66 12.87
CA ALA A 81 23.70 -6.54 13.18
C ALA A 81 22.57 -6.48 12.13
N VAL A 82 21.33 -6.34 12.60
CA VAL A 82 20.14 -6.22 11.75
C VAL A 82 19.57 -4.82 11.89
N VAL A 83 19.51 -4.09 10.78
CA VAL A 83 19.05 -2.72 10.71
C VAL A 83 17.81 -2.64 9.82
N ASN A 84 16.71 -2.13 10.38
CA ASN A 84 15.50 -1.87 9.62
C ASN A 84 15.59 -0.48 8.96
N SER A 85 15.76 -0.48 7.64
CA SER A 85 15.96 0.75 6.86
C SER A 85 14.67 1.57 6.70
N VAL A 86 13.50 0.96 6.84
CA VAL A 86 12.20 1.66 6.75
C VAL A 86 12.01 2.65 7.91
N GLN A 87 12.60 2.34 9.07
CA GLN A 87 12.60 3.24 10.22
C GLN A 87 13.53 4.46 10.01
N CYS A 88 14.45 4.36 9.04
CA CYS A 88 15.47 5.38 8.78
C CYS A 88 15.01 6.30 7.63
N ILE A 89 14.40 7.43 7.98
CA ILE A 89 13.86 8.38 6.99
C ILE A 89 14.98 8.97 6.11
N THR A 90 16.09 9.40 6.72
CA THR A 90 17.22 10.05 6.04
C THR A 90 18.44 9.13 6.00
N GLY A 91 19.40 9.42 5.11
CA GLY A 91 20.69 8.72 5.07
C GLY A 91 21.47 8.82 6.38
N ARG A 92 21.41 9.99 7.05
CA ARG A 92 22.00 10.19 8.38
C ARG A 92 21.43 9.23 9.42
N HIS A 93 20.09 9.11 9.50
CA HIS A 93 19.46 8.19 10.45
C HIS A 93 19.90 6.74 10.19
N LEU A 94 20.03 6.35 8.92
CA LEU A 94 20.52 5.03 8.54
C LEU A 94 21.95 4.81 9.05
N PHE A 95 22.86 5.77 8.85
CA PHE A 95 24.25 5.65 9.27
C PHE A 95 24.40 5.59 10.79
N GLU A 96 23.73 6.49 11.52
CA GLU A 96 23.72 6.48 13.00
C GLU A 96 23.13 5.17 13.54
N ARG A 97 22.08 4.64 12.90
CA ARG A 97 21.46 3.36 13.29
C ARG A 97 22.37 2.17 13.02
N ILE A 98 23.06 2.13 11.87
CA ILE A 98 24.04 1.09 11.56
C ILE A 98 25.14 1.08 12.62
N VAL A 99 25.73 2.24 12.91
CA VAL A 99 26.80 2.31 13.91
C VAL A 99 26.31 1.91 15.30
N GLY A 100 25.12 2.37 15.71
CA GLY A 100 24.55 2.01 17.01
C GLY A 100 24.28 0.51 17.16
N GLU A 101 23.72 -0.14 16.13
CA GLU A 101 23.46 -1.58 16.17
C GLU A 101 24.74 -2.42 16.06
N VAL A 102 25.74 -1.97 15.28
CA VAL A 102 27.05 -2.63 15.20
C VAL A 102 27.81 -2.51 16.52
N ALA A 103 27.81 -1.32 17.13
CA ALA A 103 28.43 -1.11 18.42
C ALA A 103 27.76 -1.96 19.51
N LYS A 104 26.43 -2.06 19.49
CA LYS A 104 25.67 -2.94 20.40
C LYS A 104 26.01 -4.43 20.19
N ALA A 105 26.11 -4.88 18.95
CA ALA A 105 26.43 -6.28 18.63
C ALA A 105 27.87 -6.66 19.04
N LEU A 106 28.78 -5.69 19.07
CA LEU A 106 30.19 -5.89 19.44
C LEU A 106 30.48 -5.49 20.90
N GLU A 107 29.47 -5.11 21.68
CA GLU A 107 29.61 -4.57 23.04
C GLU A 107 30.64 -3.44 23.14
N TRP A 108 30.64 -2.56 22.13
CA TRP A 108 31.63 -1.48 21.98
C TRP A 108 31.30 -0.30 22.88
N GLU A 109 32.22 0.07 23.79
CA GLU A 109 32.01 1.11 24.81
C GLU A 109 31.87 2.51 24.20
N ASP A 110 32.71 2.86 23.23
CA ASP A 110 32.74 4.18 22.60
C ASP A 110 31.77 4.28 21.42
N VAL A 111 30.47 4.39 21.70
CA VAL A 111 29.46 4.58 20.64
C VAL A 111 29.53 6.02 20.10
N PRO A 112 29.85 6.23 18.80
CA PRO A 112 29.92 7.56 18.24
C PRO A 112 28.50 8.16 18.15
N ARG A 113 28.36 9.38 18.66
CA ARG A 113 27.06 10.07 18.76
C ARG A 113 26.55 10.65 17.44
N ARG A 114 27.41 10.80 16.43
CA ARG A 114 27.08 11.44 15.15
C ARG A 114 27.78 10.73 13.99
N CYS A 115 27.01 10.40 12.97
CA CYS A 115 27.50 9.84 11.72
C CYS A 115 26.68 10.42 10.56
N GLU A 116 27.18 11.48 9.94
CA GLU A 116 26.43 12.25 8.94
C GLU A 116 26.77 11.83 7.50
N THR A 117 27.97 11.28 7.30
CA THR A 117 28.47 10.92 5.97
C THR A 117 28.84 9.46 5.88
N LEU A 118 28.79 8.92 4.67
CA LEU A 118 29.25 7.55 4.42
C LEU A 118 30.74 7.37 4.71
N ALA A 119 31.57 8.40 4.50
CA ALA A 119 32.99 8.35 4.84
C ALA A 119 33.18 8.16 6.36
N GLN A 120 32.44 8.90 7.18
CA GLN A 120 32.42 8.72 8.63
C GLN A 120 31.94 7.31 9.01
N LEU A 121 30.87 6.81 8.38
CA LEU A 121 30.40 5.44 8.59
C LEU A 121 31.52 4.43 8.31
N THR A 122 32.23 4.61 7.20
CA THR A 122 33.32 3.71 6.80
C THR A 122 34.43 3.70 7.84
N VAL A 123 34.84 4.86 8.34
CA VAL A 123 35.88 4.98 9.38
C VAL A 123 35.44 4.29 10.67
N GLU A 124 34.23 4.54 11.15
CA GLU A 124 33.72 3.91 12.37
C GLU A 124 33.57 2.39 12.21
N MET A 125 33.09 1.92 11.05
CA MET A 125 33.00 0.49 10.74
C MET A 125 34.38 -0.17 10.69
N VAL A 126 35.38 0.46 10.07
CA VAL A 126 36.77 -0.05 10.05
C VAL A 126 37.34 -0.08 11.47
N LYS A 127 37.06 0.94 12.29
CA LYS A 127 37.50 1.00 13.68
C LYS A 127 36.92 -0.15 14.52
N MET A 128 35.63 -0.45 14.40
CA MET A 128 34.96 -1.50 15.20
C MET A 128 35.19 -2.92 14.66
N VAL A 129 35.24 -3.08 13.34
CA VAL A 129 35.25 -4.40 12.67
C VAL A 129 36.65 -4.79 12.16
N GLY A 130 37.44 -3.81 11.71
CA GLY A 130 38.71 -4.02 11.04
C GLY A 130 39.94 -3.98 11.94
N TYR A 131 40.04 -3.00 12.84
CA TYR A 131 41.23 -2.80 13.68
C TYR A 131 41.46 -3.85 14.79
N PRO A 132 40.43 -4.36 15.49
CA PRO A 132 40.65 -5.36 16.52
C PRO A 132 41.27 -6.64 15.93
N GLU A 133 42.32 -7.14 16.57
CA GLU A 133 42.90 -8.43 16.21
C GLU A 133 41.91 -9.53 16.58
N ARG A 134 41.35 -10.19 15.55
CA ARG A 134 40.39 -11.29 15.66
C ARG A 134 40.88 -12.46 14.80
N ASP A 135 40.36 -13.66 15.08
CA ASP A 135 40.63 -14.85 14.25
C ASP A 135 40.42 -14.51 12.76
N PRO A 136 41.33 -14.91 11.85
CA PRO A 136 41.16 -14.72 10.40
C PRO A 136 39.83 -15.28 9.85
N ARG A 137 39.25 -16.28 10.50
CA ARG A 137 37.95 -16.88 10.17
C ARG A 137 36.77 -16.14 10.76
N TRP A 138 36.99 -15.17 11.65
CA TRP A 138 35.93 -14.33 12.20
C TRP A 138 35.26 -13.52 11.08
N ARG A 139 33.92 -13.45 11.13
CA ARG A 139 33.10 -12.72 10.15
C ARG A 139 32.05 -11.86 10.83
N PHE A 140 31.70 -10.76 10.18
CA PHE A 140 30.62 -9.87 10.58
C PHE A 140 29.57 -9.75 9.48
N VAL A 141 28.29 -10.01 9.79
CA VAL A 141 27.19 -9.85 8.83
C VAL A 141 26.34 -8.63 9.19
N LEU A 142 26.30 -7.65 8.28
CA LEU A 142 25.42 -6.50 8.37
C LEU A 142 24.18 -6.72 7.49
N VAL A 143 23.01 -6.85 8.12
CA VAL A 143 21.73 -7.01 7.41
C VAL A 143 21.02 -5.68 7.35
N LEU A 144 20.77 -5.19 6.14
CA LEU A 144 19.98 -4.00 5.86
C LEU A 144 18.61 -4.44 5.33
N ASP A 145 17.61 -4.43 6.20
CA ASP A 145 16.25 -4.85 5.88
C ASP A 145 15.48 -3.72 5.17
N ALA A 146 14.72 -4.09 4.14
CA ALA A 146 13.88 -3.23 3.32
C ALA A 146 14.55 -1.90 2.90
N ILE A 147 15.79 -1.98 2.42
CA ILE A 147 16.61 -0.82 2.04
C ILE A 147 16.04 -0.06 0.83
N ASP A 148 15.22 -0.72 0.01
CA ASP A 148 14.45 -0.11 -1.08
C ASP A 148 13.29 0.77 -0.60
N GLY A 149 12.86 0.63 0.66
CA GLY A 149 11.79 1.41 1.27
C GLY A 149 12.22 2.78 1.82
N GLN A 150 13.48 3.17 1.66
CA GLN A 150 13.99 4.44 2.15
C GLN A 150 13.46 5.61 1.29
N ARG A 151 12.88 6.62 1.94
CA ARG A 151 12.19 7.73 1.25
C ARG A 151 13.13 8.66 0.48
N ASP A 152 14.23 9.07 1.12
CA ASP A 152 15.20 10.03 0.59
C ASP A 152 16.57 9.40 0.38
N ALA A 153 16.63 8.27 -0.33
CA ALA A 153 17.90 7.60 -0.65
C ALA A 153 18.56 8.21 -1.91
N PRO A 154 19.77 8.78 -1.81
CA PRO A 154 20.49 9.20 -3.00
C PRO A 154 20.90 7.97 -3.83
N PRO A 155 20.95 8.07 -5.17
CA PRO A 155 21.25 6.94 -6.05
C PRO A 155 22.67 6.35 -5.83
N THR A 156 23.54 7.09 -5.15
CA THR A 156 24.89 6.68 -4.79
C THR A 156 24.96 5.88 -3.49
N LEU A 157 23.91 5.89 -2.65
CA LEU A 157 23.93 5.28 -1.31
C LEU A 157 24.21 3.77 -1.36
N LEU A 158 23.43 3.04 -2.16
CA LEU A 158 23.49 1.58 -2.23
C LEU A 158 24.80 1.05 -2.82
N PRO A 159 25.29 1.57 -3.98
CA PRO A 159 26.62 1.19 -4.46
C PRO A 159 27.72 1.49 -3.46
N ALA A 160 27.61 2.60 -2.73
CA ALA A 160 28.64 3.00 -1.80
C ALA A 160 28.62 2.19 -0.49
N LEU A 161 27.45 1.76 -0.01
CA LEU A 161 27.31 0.75 1.06
C LEU A 161 27.86 -0.61 0.62
N ALA A 162 27.63 -1.02 -0.63
CA ALA A 162 28.16 -2.29 -1.16
C ALA A 162 29.69 -2.32 -1.19
N ARG A 163 30.36 -1.18 -1.28
CA ARG A 163 31.83 -1.08 -1.23
C ARG A 163 32.40 -1.20 0.18
N LEU A 164 31.59 -1.14 1.23
CA LEU A 164 32.07 -1.36 2.60
C LEU A 164 32.69 -2.75 2.78
N SER A 165 32.12 -3.77 2.13
CA SER A 165 32.64 -5.14 2.14
C SER A 165 33.91 -5.32 1.28
N GLU A 166 34.26 -4.34 0.42
CA GLU A 166 35.55 -4.29 -0.27
C GLU A 166 36.64 -3.75 0.65
N ILE A 167 36.31 -2.73 1.45
CA ILE A 167 37.21 -2.06 2.39
C ILE A 167 37.45 -2.95 3.63
N ILE A 168 36.41 -3.60 4.13
CA ILE A 168 36.46 -4.44 5.33
C ILE A 168 36.35 -5.91 4.90
N PRO A 169 37.46 -6.66 4.82
CA PRO A 169 37.47 -8.01 4.23
C PRO A 169 36.66 -9.05 5.02
N ARG A 170 36.39 -8.80 6.31
CA ARG A 170 35.61 -9.69 7.20
C ARG A 170 34.12 -9.33 7.22
N LEU A 171 33.69 -8.32 6.47
CA LEU A 171 32.31 -7.83 6.45
C LEU A 171 31.54 -8.42 5.26
N THR A 172 30.38 -9.00 5.57
CA THR A 172 29.36 -9.37 4.59
C THR A 172 28.16 -8.45 4.73
N CYS A 173 27.75 -7.79 3.65
CA CYS A 173 26.57 -6.96 3.62
C CYS A 173 25.40 -7.70 2.96
N VAL A 174 24.28 -7.82 3.67
CA VAL A 174 23.04 -8.42 3.17
C VAL A 174 22.00 -7.33 2.96
N PHE A 175 21.55 -7.16 1.72
CA PHE A 175 20.54 -6.19 1.33
C PHE A 175 19.22 -6.91 1.07
N ILE A 176 18.20 -6.65 1.89
CA ILE A 176 16.85 -7.18 1.65
C ILE A 176 16.05 -6.13 0.89
N VAL A 177 15.53 -6.52 -0.28
CA VAL A 177 14.80 -5.64 -1.19
C VAL A 177 13.59 -6.31 -1.81
N THR A 178 12.64 -5.52 -2.29
CA THR A 178 11.46 -6.05 -2.99
C THR A 178 11.81 -6.41 -4.44
N SER A 179 12.31 -5.45 -5.19
CA SER A 179 12.66 -5.62 -6.60
C SER A 179 13.91 -4.81 -6.94
N PRO A 180 15.09 -5.43 -7.06
CA PRO A 180 16.31 -4.72 -7.38
C PRO A 180 16.30 -4.28 -8.85
N PRO A 181 16.56 -3.01 -9.16
CA PRO A 181 16.83 -2.57 -10.54
C PRO A 181 18.13 -3.21 -11.08
N ALA A 182 18.28 -3.19 -12.41
CA ALA A 182 19.52 -3.61 -13.05
C ALA A 182 20.71 -2.81 -12.53
N GLY A 183 21.80 -3.51 -12.17
CA GLY A 183 22.99 -2.87 -11.60
C GLY A 183 22.77 -2.26 -10.21
N PHE A 184 21.83 -2.80 -9.42
CA PHE A 184 21.44 -2.30 -8.08
C PHE A 184 22.62 -1.88 -7.19
N LEU A 185 23.64 -2.74 -7.05
CA LEU A 185 24.82 -2.45 -6.23
C LEU A 185 26.03 -1.93 -7.03
N ARG A 186 26.00 -2.00 -8.37
CA ARG A 186 27.13 -1.67 -9.26
C ARG A 186 28.47 -2.29 -8.81
N SER A 187 28.42 -3.46 -8.18
CA SER A 187 29.59 -4.21 -7.68
C SER A 187 29.67 -5.54 -8.45
N PRO A 188 30.87 -5.96 -8.89
CA PRO A 188 31.04 -7.14 -9.75
C PRO A 188 30.79 -8.47 -9.03
N THR A 189 30.78 -8.51 -7.70
CA THR A 189 30.75 -9.75 -6.91
C THR A 189 29.52 -9.87 -5.99
N SER A 190 28.36 -9.31 -6.39
CA SER A 190 27.13 -9.45 -5.62
C SER A 190 26.39 -10.75 -5.94
N ALA A 191 26.15 -11.57 -4.92
CA ALA A 191 25.26 -12.72 -5.02
C ALA A 191 23.80 -12.25 -4.95
N HIS A 192 22.93 -12.86 -5.75
CA HIS A 192 21.49 -12.58 -5.74
C HIS A 192 20.73 -13.83 -5.34
N LEU A 193 19.87 -13.70 -4.32
CA LEU A 193 18.98 -14.77 -3.89
C LEU A 193 17.52 -14.32 -4.03
N ASN A 194 16.78 -15.02 -4.89
CA ASN A 194 15.38 -14.76 -5.13
C ASN A 194 14.46 -15.52 -4.16
N PHE A 195 13.49 -14.81 -3.60
CA PHE A 195 12.36 -15.33 -2.84
C PHE A 195 11.10 -15.21 -3.71
N PRO A 196 10.71 -16.29 -4.42
CA PRO A 196 9.56 -16.26 -5.31
C PRO A 196 8.26 -16.03 -4.52
N ALA A 197 7.20 -15.57 -5.19
CA ALA A 197 5.88 -15.54 -4.58
C ALA A 197 5.44 -16.98 -4.20
N TYR A 198 4.56 -17.11 -3.20
CA TYR A 198 4.04 -18.41 -2.82
C TYR A 198 3.03 -18.93 -3.84
N ASP A 199 3.05 -20.23 -4.10
CA ASP A 199 2.05 -20.92 -4.90
C ASP A 199 0.79 -21.25 -4.08
N LYS A 200 -0.31 -21.58 -4.76
CA LYS A 200 -1.58 -21.96 -4.12
C LYS A 200 -1.40 -23.06 -3.06
N ALA A 201 -0.66 -24.12 -3.41
CA ALA A 201 -0.40 -25.23 -2.51
C ALA A 201 0.39 -24.78 -1.27
N GLU A 202 1.35 -23.88 -1.46
CA GLU A 202 2.17 -23.33 -0.38
C GLU A 202 1.36 -22.43 0.54
N PHE A 203 0.48 -21.57 0.00
CA PHE A 203 -0.44 -20.76 0.81
C PHE A 203 -1.33 -21.61 1.71
N VAL A 204 -1.94 -22.66 1.16
CA VAL A 204 -2.79 -23.59 1.93
C VAL A 204 -1.96 -24.32 2.97
N ARG A 205 -0.77 -24.81 2.61
CA ARG A 205 0.14 -25.50 3.55
C ARG A 205 0.54 -24.59 4.71
N ILE A 206 0.92 -23.34 4.45
CA ILE A 206 1.31 -22.38 5.49
C ILE A 206 0.15 -22.10 6.45
N LEU A 207 -1.07 -21.87 5.95
CA LEU A 207 -2.24 -21.65 6.82
C LEU A 207 -2.71 -22.92 7.54
N SER A 208 -2.41 -24.10 7.01
CA SER A 208 -2.77 -25.37 7.64
C SER A 208 -1.94 -25.68 8.90
N LEU A 209 -0.78 -25.04 9.08
CA LEU A 209 0.03 -25.18 10.30
C LEU A 209 -0.66 -24.61 11.54
N THR A 210 -1.47 -23.56 11.36
CA THR A 210 -2.23 -22.91 12.44
C THR A 210 -3.72 -23.00 12.13
N PRO A 211 -4.34 -24.19 12.28
CA PRO A 211 -5.76 -24.35 12.02
C PRO A 211 -6.58 -23.59 13.08
N PRO A 212 -7.81 -23.16 12.74
CA PRO A 212 -8.72 -22.57 13.71
C PRO A 212 -9.11 -23.59 14.80
N SER A 213 -9.66 -23.09 15.90
CA SER A 213 -10.21 -23.92 16.98
C SER A 213 -11.29 -24.87 16.45
N HIS A 214 -11.42 -26.05 17.08
CA HIS A 214 -12.43 -27.03 16.73
C HIS A 214 -13.83 -26.40 16.65
N ILE A 215 -14.59 -26.81 15.64
CA ILE A 215 -16.01 -26.46 15.53
C ILE A 215 -16.77 -27.22 16.62
N LEU A 216 -17.65 -26.55 17.35
CA LEU A 216 -18.47 -27.16 18.39
C LEU A 216 -19.26 -28.36 17.82
N GLY A 217 -19.13 -29.52 18.47
CA GLY A 217 -19.78 -30.77 18.04
C GLY A 217 -19.02 -31.60 17.00
N HIS A 218 -17.82 -31.17 16.58
CA HIS A 218 -17.02 -31.88 15.58
C HIS A 218 -15.57 -32.12 16.02
N SER A 219 -14.91 -33.08 15.39
CA SER A 219 -13.51 -33.39 15.70
C SER A 219 -12.53 -32.35 15.11
N GLN A 220 -11.35 -32.22 15.73
CA GLN A 220 -10.28 -31.34 15.21
C GLN A 220 -9.83 -31.76 13.80
N LYS A 221 -9.87 -33.07 13.50
CA LYS A 221 -9.49 -33.62 12.17
C LYS A 221 -10.47 -33.22 11.07
N GLU A 222 -11.78 -33.23 11.37
CA GLU A 222 -12.79 -32.75 10.42
C GLU A 222 -12.69 -31.25 10.19
N THR A 223 -12.38 -30.50 11.25
CA THR A 223 -12.17 -29.05 11.19
C THR A 223 -10.95 -28.71 10.33
N SER A 224 -9.85 -29.43 10.47
CA SER A 224 -8.63 -29.20 9.69
C SER A 224 -8.81 -29.56 8.21
N ASP A 225 -9.48 -30.68 7.89
CA ASP A 225 -9.80 -31.03 6.51
C ASP A 225 -10.69 -29.96 5.85
N LEU A 226 -11.75 -29.53 6.55
CA LEU A 226 -12.62 -28.44 6.08
C LEU A 226 -11.84 -27.13 5.88
N TRP A 227 -10.94 -26.79 6.82
CA TRP A 227 -10.10 -25.59 6.75
C TRP A 227 -9.20 -25.59 5.51
N THR A 228 -8.58 -26.71 5.15
CA THR A 228 -7.71 -26.78 3.96
C THR A 228 -8.49 -26.55 2.67
N LYS A 229 -9.68 -27.18 2.53
CA LYS A 229 -10.59 -26.99 1.39
C LYS A 229 -11.10 -25.55 1.32
N PHE A 230 -11.45 -24.97 2.46
CA PHE A 230 -11.86 -23.58 2.58
C PHE A 230 -10.75 -22.61 2.16
N CYS A 231 -9.52 -22.77 2.65
CA CYS A 231 -8.38 -21.94 2.26
C CYS A 231 -8.13 -21.99 0.75
N ALA A 232 -8.26 -23.16 0.13
CA ALA A 232 -8.14 -23.29 -1.32
C ALA A 232 -9.23 -22.50 -2.07
N ALA A 233 -10.48 -22.52 -1.58
CA ALA A 233 -11.58 -21.75 -2.15
C ALA A 233 -11.42 -20.23 -1.98
N VAL A 234 -10.95 -19.77 -0.80
CA VAL A 234 -10.61 -18.35 -0.58
C VAL A 234 -9.49 -17.91 -1.53
N HIS A 235 -8.48 -18.75 -1.73
CA HIS A 235 -7.37 -18.44 -2.63
C HIS A 235 -7.85 -18.23 -4.08
N ASP A 236 -8.70 -19.12 -4.57
CA ASP A 236 -9.19 -19.07 -5.96
C ASP A 236 -10.13 -17.87 -6.20
N SER A 237 -10.88 -17.45 -5.18
CA SER A 237 -11.87 -16.37 -5.28
C SER A 237 -11.27 -14.97 -5.07
N LEU A 238 -10.44 -14.78 -4.04
CA LEU A 238 -9.98 -13.46 -3.60
C LEU A 238 -8.47 -13.24 -3.81
N THR A 239 -7.63 -14.24 -3.53
CA THR A 239 -6.17 -14.10 -3.56
C THR A 239 -5.63 -13.99 -4.99
N LYS A 240 -6.21 -14.76 -5.93
CA LYS A 240 -5.79 -14.75 -7.34
C LYS A 240 -6.01 -13.38 -8.01
N SER A 241 -7.13 -12.73 -7.71
CA SER A 241 -7.58 -11.48 -8.32
C SER A 241 -7.07 -10.24 -7.57
N ALA A 242 -7.14 -10.23 -6.24
CA ALA A 242 -7.06 -8.99 -5.47
C ALA A 242 -5.95 -8.95 -4.40
N SER A 243 -5.50 -10.08 -3.84
CA SER A 243 -4.45 -10.09 -2.80
C SER A 243 -3.40 -11.19 -2.99
N ARG A 244 -2.21 -10.87 -3.50
CA ARG A 244 -1.11 -11.87 -3.67
C ARG A 244 -0.16 -11.97 -2.46
N THR A 245 -0.59 -11.53 -1.29
CA THR A 245 0.25 -11.48 -0.08
C THR A 245 -0.28 -12.40 1.02
N LEU A 246 0.63 -13.06 1.73
CA LEU A 246 0.29 -14.01 2.80
C LEU A 246 -0.48 -13.38 3.97
N PRO A 247 -0.14 -12.19 4.49
CA PRO A 247 -0.90 -11.54 5.55
C PRO A 247 -2.33 -11.19 5.14
N SER A 248 -2.52 -10.68 3.92
CA SER A 248 -3.85 -10.37 3.41
C SER A 248 -4.69 -11.64 3.28
N PHE A 249 -4.13 -12.70 2.68
CA PHE A 249 -4.80 -14.00 2.59
C PHE A 249 -5.18 -14.57 3.96
N ARG A 250 -4.26 -14.52 4.94
CA ARG A 250 -4.54 -14.94 6.33
C ARG A 250 -5.71 -14.15 6.91
N GLN A 251 -5.70 -12.83 6.75
CA GLN A 251 -6.77 -11.95 7.25
C GLN A 251 -8.12 -12.29 6.58
N SER A 252 -8.13 -12.51 5.27
CA SER A 252 -9.35 -12.91 4.52
C SER A 252 -9.92 -14.22 5.04
N CYS A 253 -9.06 -15.23 5.23
CA CYS A 253 -9.46 -16.52 5.76
C CYS A 253 -10.08 -16.37 7.17
N HIS A 254 -9.45 -15.61 8.08
CA HIS A 254 -10.00 -15.38 9.42
C HIS A 254 -11.29 -14.57 9.42
N ALA A 255 -11.43 -13.58 8.53
CA ALA A 255 -12.65 -12.78 8.44
C ALA A 255 -13.85 -13.56 7.87
N LEU A 256 -13.59 -14.46 6.92
CA LEU A 256 -14.62 -15.27 6.25
C LEU A 256 -14.97 -16.54 7.01
N TRP A 257 -14.04 -17.10 7.79
CA TRP A 257 -14.24 -18.39 8.47
C TRP A 257 -15.49 -18.44 9.37
N PRO A 258 -15.75 -17.47 10.28
CA PRO A 258 -16.96 -17.49 11.11
C PRO A 258 -18.25 -17.44 10.29
N ARG A 259 -18.23 -16.76 9.15
CA ARG A 259 -19.38 -16.65 8.24
C ARG A 259 -19.62 -17.95 7.49
N PHE A 260 -18.53 -18.63 7.11
CA PHE A 260 -18.58 -19.90 6.40
C PHE A 260 -19.08 -21.06 7.27
N ILE A 261 -18.70 -21.09 8.56
CA ILE A 261 -19.15 -22.15 9.49
C ILE A 261 -20.52 -21.89 10.12
N ALA A 262 -21.10 -20.69 9.97
CA ALA A 262 -22.39 -20.35 10.58
C ALA A 262 -23.53 -21.35 10.25
N PRO A 263 -23.66 -21.88 9.01
CA PRO A 263 -24.65 -22.91 8.70
C PRO A 263 -24.40 -24.24 9.44
N ILE A 264 -23.15 -24.57 9.75
CA ILE A 264 -22.77 -25.77 10.52
C ILE A 264 -23.19 -25.59 11.99
N LEU A 265 -22.88 -24.43 12.57
CA LEU A 265 -23.27 -24.10 13.94
C LEU A 265 -24.80 -24.02 14.11
N ALA A 266 -25.52 -23.65 13.06
CA ALA A 266 -26.99 -23.67 13.02
C ALA A 266 -27.59 -25.07 12.80
N GLY A 267 -26.77 -26.12 12.62
CA GLY A 267 -27.22 -27.48 12.38
C GLY A 267 -27.82 -27.74 10.99
N THR A 268 -27.70 -26.79 10.05
CA THR A 268 -28.29 -26.89 8.71
C THR A 268 -27.46 -27.77 7.75
N HIS A 269 -26.14 -27.78 7.92
CA HIS A 269 -25.20 -28.51 7.07
C HIS A 269 -24.12 -29.17 7.93
N THR A 270 -23.54 -30.25 7.40
CA THR A 270 -22.41 -30.93 8.06
C THR A 270 -21.06 -30.51 7.46
N PRO A 271 -19.93 -30.64 8.18
CA PRO A 271 -18.60 -30.32 7.65
C PRO A 271 -18.20 -31.10 6.39
N LYS A 272 -18.82 -32.27 6.15
CA LYS A 272 -18.57 -33.10 4.97
C LYS A 272 -19.22 -32.53 3.71
N GLU A 273 -20.26 -31.72 3.83
CA GLU A 273 -21.02 -31.15 2.72
C GLU A 273 -20.39 -29.84 2.18
N PHE A 274 -19.10 -29.88 1.84
CA PHE A 274 -18.35 -28.70 1.43
C PHE A 274 -19.00 -27.93 0.26
N SER A 275 -19.51 -28.62 -0.76
CA SER A 275 -20.15 -28.00 -1.91
C SER A 275 -21.40 -27.20 -1.54
N LYS A 276 -22.21 -27.68 -0.60
CA LYS A 276 -23.42 -26.98 -0.13
C LYS A 276 -23.06 -25.73 0.68
N LEU A 277 -22.04 -25.84 1.53
CA LEU A 277 -21.49 -24.71 2.30
C LEU A 277 -20.93 -23.62 1.37
N LEU A 278 -20.25 -24.01 0.29
CA LEU A 278 -19.74 -23.09 -0.72
C LEU A 278 -20.86 -22.32 -1.42
N ILE A 279 -21.97 -22.99 -1.75
CA ILE A 279 -23.13 -22.36 -2.36
C ILE A 279 -23.78 -21.38 -1.38
N ALA A 280 -23.99 -21.78 -0.13
CA ALA A 280 -24.54 -20.92 0.92
C ALA A 280 -23.67 -19.68 1.18
N GLY A 281 -22.34 -19.85 1.16
CA GLY A 281 -21.37 -18.78 1.38
C GLY A 281 -20.99 -17.98 0.13
N ARG A 282 -21.55 -18.27 -1.05
CA ARG A 282 -21.09 -17.74 -2.36
C ARG A 282 -20.96 -16.22 -2.39
N VAL A 283 -21.93 -15.51 -1.80
CA VAL A 283 -21.96 -14.03 -1.77
C VAL A 283 -20.74 -13.47 -1.02
N HIS A 284 -20.27 -14.16 0.02
CA HIS A 284 -19.12 -13.73 0.81
C HIS A 284 -17.79 -13.90 0.07
N PHE A 285 -17.69 -14.86 -0.85
CA PHE A 285 -16.50 -15.05 -1.69
C PHE A 285 -16.43 -14.07 -2.87
N GLN A 286 -17.51 -13.35 -3.17
CA GLN A 286 -17.56 -12.32 -4.21
C GLN A 286 -17.31 -10.91 -3.65
N ASP A 287 -17.33 -10.76 -2.32
CA ASP A 287 -17.19 -9.48 -1.64
C ASP A 287 -15.72 -9.12 -1.43
N GLU A 288 -15.12 -8.42 -2.39
CA GLU A 288 -13.74 -7.92 -2.29
C GLU A 288 -13.54 -6.89 -1.17
N SER A 289 -14.63 -6.31 -0.62
CA SER A 289 -14.52 -5.35 0.48
C SER A 289 -13.92 -5.96 1.75
N VAL A 290 -13.97 -7.29 1.89
CA VAL A 290 -13.35 -8.04 2.98
C VAL A 290 -11.83 -7.91 2.97
N LEU A 291 -11.22 -7.59 1.82
CA LEU A 291 -9.77 -7.40 1.68
C LEU A 291 -9.30 -6.02 2.14
N ASN A 292 -10.21 -5.05 2.27
CA ASN A 292 -9.84 -3.71 2.70
C ASN A 292 -9.51 -3.72 4.19
N PRO A 293 -8.26 -3.41 4.59
CA PRO A 293 -7.89 -3.25 5.98
C PRO A 293 -8.43 -1.90 6.48
N SER A 294 -9.75 -1.73 6.49
CA SER A 294 -10.32 -0.52 7.07
C SER A 294 -10.24 -0.63 8.58
N ILE A 295 -9.76 0.43 9.23
CA ILE A 295 -9.75 0.62 10.68
C ILE A 295 -11.17 0.49 11.31
N VAL A 296 -12.22 0.37 10.47
CA VAL A 296 -13.65 0.35 10.83
C VAL A 296 -14.37 -0.96 10.42
N SER A 297 -13.72 -1.95 9.80
CA SER A 297 -14.45 -3.17 9.33
C SER A 297 -14.61 -4.26 10.40
N VAL A 298 -15.00 -3.88 11.61
CA VAL A 298 -15.92 -4.71 12.37
C VAL A 298 -17.28 -4.05 12.21
N ARG A 299 -18.07 -4.50 11.23
CA ARG A 299 -19.50 -4.19 11.22
C ARG A 299 -20.11 -4.95 12.41
N PRO A 300 -20.58 -4.31 13.50
CA PRO A 300 -21.48 -4.99 14.41
C PRO A 300 -22.75 -5.36 13.64
N LYS A 301 -23.13 -6.64 13.71
CA LYS A 301 -24.46 -7.11 13.29
C LYS A 301 -25.46 -6.48 14.24
N ASP A 302 -26.24 -5.51 13.79
CA ASP A 302 -27.55 -5.17 14.37
C ASP A 302 -28.38 -4.42 13.33
N LYS A 303 -28.82 -5.14 12.29
CA LYS A 303 -30.13 -4.90 11.67
C LYS A 303 -30.75 -6.25 11.32
N PRO A 304 -31.96 -6.56 11.82
CA PRO A 304 -32.67 -7.78 11.46
C PRO A 304 -33.04 -7.75 9.97
N VAL A 305 -33.11 -8.94 9.42
CA VAL A 305 -33.37 -9.26 8.02
C VAL A 305 -34.78 -8.83 7.66
N ASP A 306 -34.90 -7.75 6.89
CA ASP A 306 -36.00 -7.52 5.93
C ASP A 306 -35.64 -6.33 5.02
N ALA A 307 -34.97 -6.62 3.91
CA ALA A 307 -35.04 -5.87 2.66
C ALA A 307 -34.12 -6.53 1.62
N ILE A 308 -34.72 -7.11 0.59
CA ILE A 308 -34.05 -7.42 -0.67
C ILE A 308 -33.63 -6.08 -1.28
N ALA A 309 -32.42 -5.62 -0.97
CA ALA A 309 -31.82 -4.47 -1.61
C ALA A 309 -30.45 -4.88 -2.15
N THR A 310 -30.36 -4.82 -3.46
CA THR A 310 -29.18 -4.95 -4.30
C THR A 310 -27.93 -4.31 -3.67
N THR A 311 -26.86 -5.10 -3.65
CA THR A 311 -25.51 -4.72 -3.26
C THR A 311 -25.05 -3.48 -4.03
N ARG A 312 -24.97 -2.32 -3.35
CA ARG A 312 -24.20 -1.16 -3.81
C ARG A 312 -22.99 -0.95 -2.88
N PRO A 313 -21.75 -1.01 -3.38
CA PRO A 313 -20.57 -0.69 -2.60
C PRO A 313 -20.37 0.84 -2.57
N SER A 314 -21.15 1.57 -1.77
CA SER A 314 -21.05 3.05 -1.71
C SER A 314 -21.22 3.67 -0.33
N ALA A 315 -21.16 2.89 0.76
CA ALA A 315 -21.43 3.40 2.10
C ALA A 315 -20.47 4.52 2.56
N SER A 316 -19.19 4.47 2.18
CA SER A 316 -18.21 5.52 2.54
C SER A 316 -18.45 6.85 1.80
N ALA A 317 -18.95 6.79 0.57
CA ALA A 317 -19.31 7.98 -0.20
C ALA A 317 -20.55 8.68 0.40
N THR A 318 -21.54 7.89 0.87
CA THR A 318 -22.78 8.41 1.45
C THR A 318 -22.59 9.10 2.81
N GLU A 319 -21.50 8.80 3.54
CA GLU A 319 -21.21 9.48 4.81
C GLU A 319 -20.75 10.93 4.56
N ILE A 320 -19.85 11.17 3.60
CA ILE A 320 -19.40 12.53 3.27
C ILE A 320 -20.55 13.37 2.70
N THR A 321 -21.47 12.77 1.91
CA THR A 321 -22.61 13.50 1.33
C THR A 321 -23.58 14.04 2.38
N ASN A 322 -23.71 13.36 3.53
CA ASN A 322 -24.64 13.74 4.59
C ASN A 322 -24.05 14.73 5.61
N LEU A 323 -22.71 14.84 5.67
CA LEU A 323 -22.01 15.66 6.66
C LEU A 323 -21.73 17.09 6.18
N LEU A 324 -21.86 17.38 4.88
CA LEU A 324 -21.52 18.69 4.31
C LEU A 324 -22.71 19.68 4.35
N PRO A 325 -22.50 20.92 4.80
CA PRO A 325 -23.50 21.99 4.70
C PRO A 325 -23.97 22.21 3.26
N THR A 326 -25.21 22.68 3.09
CA THR A 326 -25.83 22.87 1.77
C THR A 326 -25.01 23.78 0.86
N THR A 327 -24.45 24.88 1.36
CA THR A 327 -23.56 25.76 0.60
C THR A 327 -22.33 25.03 0.07
N ALA A 328 -21.70 24.19 0.89
CA ALA A 328 -20.54 23.40 0.50
C ALA A 328 -20.90 22.34 -0.56
N ARG A 329 -22.07 21.69 -0.43
CA ARG A 329 -22.60 20.76 -1.43
C ARG A 329 -22.84 21.44 -2.77
N LEU A 330 -23.49 22.61 -2.79
CA LEU A 330 -23.74 23.39 -4.00
C LEU A 330 -22.44 23.88 -4.66
N LEU A 331 -21.46 24.33 -3.87
CA LEU A 331 -20.14 24.72 -4.37
C LEU A 331 -19.41 23.54 -5.03
N LEU A 332 -19.51 22.33 -4.47
CA LEU A 332 -18.93 21.13 -5.09
C LEU A 332 -19.61 20.77 -6.42
N LEU A 333 -20.94 20.90 -6.51
CA LEU A 333 -21.65 20.70 -7.77
C LEU A 333 -21.20 21.73 -8.82
N ALA A 334 -21.14 23.01 -8.46
CA ALA A 334 -20.68 24.09 -9.34
C ALA A 334 -19.22 23.89 -9.79
N ALA A 335 -18.34 23.46 -8.89
CA ALA A 335 -16.96 23.11 -9.19
C ALA A 335 -16.84 21.92 -10.15
N TYR A 336 -17.71 20.91 -10.00
CA TYR A 336 -17.74 19.76 -10.91
C TYR A 336 -18.16 20.18 -12.33
N LEU A 337 -19.21 21.01 -12.45
CA LEU A 337 -19.65 21.55 -13.73
C LEU A 337 -18.59 22.46 -14.35
N ALA A 338 -17.92 23.30 -13.55
CA ALA A 338 -16.80 24.11 -14.01
C ALA A 338 -15.64 23.22 -14.54
N SER A 339 -15.32 22.11 -13.90
CA SER A 339 -14.28 21.19 -14.36
C SER A 339 -14.66 20.47 -15.67
N HIS A 340 -15.87 19.91 -15.75
CA HIS A 340 -16.24 19.00 -16.84
C HIS A 340 -16.90 19.69 -18.04
N ASN A 341 -17.53 20.87 -17.87
CA ASN A 341 -18.06 21.64 -18.99
C ASN A 341 -17.01 22.63 -19.53
N ALA A 342 -16.99 22.84 -20.86
CA ALA A 342 -16.12 23.85 -21.45
C ALA A 342 -16.75 25.24 -21.33
N THR A 343 -15.93 26.27 -21.15
CA THR A 343 -16.36 27.67 -20.95
C THR A 343 -17.34 28.18 -22.02
N ARG A 344 -17.22 27.71 -23.26
CA ARG A 344 -18.10 28.05 -24.39
C ARG A 344 -19.57 27.67 -24.17
N HIS A 345 -19.86 26.74 -23.26
CA HIS A 345 -21.21 26.25 -22.98
C HIS A 345 -21.85 26.90 -21.75
N ASP A 346 -21.10 27.70 -20.99
CA ASP A 346 -21.62 28.29 -19.75
C ASP A 346 -22.79 29.22 -20.03
N LEU A 347 -22.71 29.99 -21.12
CA LEU A 347 -23.78 30.91 -21.52
C LEU A 347 -25.04 30.17 -21.96
N THR A 348 -24.92 29.00 -22.59
CA THR A 348 -26.10 28.20 -22.96
C THR A 348 -26.73 27.47 -21.78
N LEU A 349 -25.95 27.12 -20.76
CA LEU A 349 -26.41 26.34 -19.61
C LEU A 349 -26.91 27.20 -18.45
N PHE A 350 -26.25 28.34 -18.17
CA PHE A 350 -26.45 29.10 -16.95
C PHE A 350 -27.00 30.51 -17.17
N SER A 351 -27.21 30.94 -18.42
CA SER A 351 -27.81 32.25 -18.68
C SER A 351 -29.34 32.15 -18.65
N THR A 352 -29.97 32.91 -17.76
CA THR A 352 -31.43 33.10 -17.70
C THR A 352 -31.92 34.15 -18.71
N TYR A 353 -30.99 34.90 -19.32
CA TYR A 353 -31.31 35.94 -20.29
C TYR A 353 -31.42 35.36 -21.70
N ASN A 354 -32.65 35.25 -22.21
CA ASN A 354 -32.92 34.95 -23.61
C ASN A 354 -32.09 35.88 -24.50
N HIS A 355 -31.05 35.35 -25.16
CA HIS A 355 -30.34 36.06 -26.20
C HIS A 355 -31.23 36.14 -27.45
N GLY A 356 -32.31 36.93 -27.39
CA GLY A 356 -33.21 37.25 -28.50
C GLY A 356 -32.53 38.05 -29.62
N ARG A 357 -31.24 38.40 -29.48
CA ARG A 357 -30.45 38.90 -30.60
C ARG A 357 -29.95 37.74 -31.43
N LYS A 358 -30.70 37.42 -32.49
CA LYS A 358 -30.11 36.92 -33.74
C LYS A 358 -28.85 37.77 -34.01
N ARG A 359 -27.67 37.17 -33.87
CA ARG A 359 -26.44 37.76 -34.42
C ARG A 359 -26.76 38.09 -35.87
N ARG A 360 -26.77 39.38 -36.22
CA ARG A 360 -26.81 39.82 -37.61
C ARG A 360 -25.66 39.12 -38.30
N ARG A 361 -26.01 38.17 -39.16
CA ARG A 361 -25.12 37.40 -40.02
C ARG A 361 -24.50 38.42 -40.99
N GLY A 362 -23.31 38.91 -40.66
CA GLY A 362 -22.44 39.56 -41.62
C GLY A 362 -21.57 38.50 -42.27
N GLY A 363 -21.60 38.41 -43.60
CA GLY A 363 -20.55 37.77 -44.38
C GLY A 363 -20.80 36.31 -44.79
N ILE A 364 -21.23 36.17 -46.03
CA ILE A 364 -21.16 35.01 -46.93
C ILE A 364 -19.93 34.13 -46.65
N VAL A 365 -20.14 32.91 -46.10
CA VAL A 365 -19.76 31.59 -46.62
C VAL A 365 -20.44 30.56 -45.71
N ALA A 366 -21.41 29.82 -46.24
CA ALA A 366 -22.04 28.72 -45.54
C ALA A 366 -21.05 27.56 -45.36
N ARG A 367 -20.34 27.51 -44.23
CA ARG A 367 -19.87 26.23 -43.68
C ARG A 367 -21.09 25.54 -43.07
N GLY A 368 -21.43 24.37 -43.62
CA GLY A 368 -22.55 23.52 -43.20
C GLY A 368 -22.55 23.19 -41.70
N PRO A 369 -23.58 22.49 -41.20
CA PRO A 369 -23.67 22.16 -39.78
C PRO A 369 -22.38 21.43 -39.41
N SER A 370 -21.57 22.05 -38.55
CA SER A 370 -20.39 21.41 -38.00
C SER A 370 -20.92 20.20 -37.24
N ARG A 371 -20.88 19.02 -37.85
CA ARG A 371 -21.11 17.74 -37.18
C ARG A 371 -20.33 17.84 -35.89
N THR A 372 -21.04 17.85 -34.76
CA THR A 372 -20.43 17.71 -33.45
C THR A 372 -19.56 16.48 -33.57
N LYS A 373 -18.24 16.67 -33.63
CA LYS A 373 -17.32 15.56 -33.68
C LYS A 373 -17.57 14.83 -32.37
N HIS A 374 -18.32 13.72 -32.43
CA HIS A 374 -18.48 12.83 -31.29
C HIS A 374 -17.07 12.56 -30.80
N ARG A 375 -16.74 13.09 -29.63
CA ARG A 375 -15.38 12.98 -29.13
C ARG A 375 -15.15 11.51 -28.84
N LYS A 376 -14.00 10.98 -29.28
CA LYS A 376 -13.65 9.56 -29.13
C LYS A 376 -13.41 9.16 -27.68
N ILE A 377 -13.31 10.13 -26.76
CA ILE A 377 -13.05 9.91 -25.35
C ILE A 377 -14.09 10.70 -24.54
N ALA A 378 -14.82 10.01 -23.67
CA ALA A 378 -15.75 10.64 -22.74
C ALA A 378 -14.98 11.56 -21.78
N ARG A 379 -15.43 12.80 -21.60
CA ARG A 379 -14.78 13.77 -20.69
C ARG A 379 -14.78 13.31 -19.23
N LYS A 380 -15.65 12.35 -18.88
CA LYS A 380 -15.67 11.69 -17.57
C LYS A 380 -14.42 10.82 -17.33
N LEU A 381 -13.78 10.35 -18.40
CA LEU A 381 -12.51 9.58 -18.34
C LEU A 381 -11.27 10.49 -18.39
N LEU A 382 -11.41 11.74 -18.83
CA LEU A 382 -10.38 12.75 -18.64
C LEU A 382 -10.48 13.25 -17.19
N GLY A 383 -9.37 13.20 -16.45
CA GLY A 383 -9.31 13.71 -15.09
C GLY A 383 -9.81 15.16 -14.98
N ALA A 384 -10.20 15.57 -13.77
CA ALA A 384 -10.77 16.89 -13.52
C ALA A 384 -9.87 18.03 -14.06
N HIS A 385 -10.45 18.88 -14.91
CA HIS A 385 -9.73 20.02 -15.48
C HIS A 385 -9.64 21.17 -14.48
N ALA A 386 -8.56 21.94 -14.59
CA ALA A 386 -8.45 23.18 -13.83
C ALA A 386 -9.43 24.23 -14.37
N PHE A 387 -10.13 24.92 -13.46
CA PHE A 387 -11.02 26.03 -13.75
C PHE A 387 -10.64 27.25 -12.91
N VAL A 388 -11.07 28.44 -13.32
CA VAL A 388 -10.83 29.70 -12.57
C VAL A 388 -11.89 29.83 -11.47
N LEU A 389 -11.49 30.30 -10.28
CA LEU A 389 -12.39 30.47 -9.15
C LEU A 389 -13.62 31.33 -9.51
N GLU A 390 -13.39 32.44 -10.22
CA GLU A 390 -14.44 33.34 -10.70
C GLU A 390 -15.51 32.62 -11.52
N ARG A 391 -15.12 31.68 -12.38
CA ARG A 391 -16.07 30.89 -13.19
C ARG A 391 -16.92 29.98 -12.31
N MET A 392 -16.33 29.32 -11.33
CA MET A 392 -17.06 28.48 -10.38
C MET A 392 -18.06 29.31 -9.58
N MET A 393 -17.64 30.49 -9.14
CA MET A 393 -18.51 31.43 -8.42
C MET A 393 -19.67 31.91 -9.27
N ALA A 394 -19.43 32.23 -10.55
CA ALA A 394 -20.48 32.60 -11.49
C ALA A 394 -21.51 31.47 -11.69
N ILE A 395 -21.04 30.23 -11.86
CA ILE A 395 -21.92 29.05 -11.96
C ILE A 395 -22.71 28.87 -10.66
N PHE A 396 -22.05 28.93 -9.49
CA PHE A 396 -22.70 28.83 -8.19
C PHE A 396 -23.80 29.88 -8.01
N THR A 397 -23.53 31.15 -8.35
CA THR A 397 -24.54 32.20 -8.25
C THR A 397 -25.72 32.01 -9.18
N ALA A 398 -25.51 31.39 -10.36
CA ALA A 398 -26.58 31.11 -11.31
C ALA A 398 -27.50 29.98 -10.84
N VAL A 399 -26.94 28.92 -10.23
CA VAL A 399 -27.71 27.73 -9.84
C VAL A 399 -28.23 27.76 -8.41
N ARG A 400 -27.64 28.55 -7.51
CA ARG A 400 -28.00 28.52 -6.07
C ARG A 400 -29.45 28.86 -5.77
N THR A 401 -30.09 29.70 -6.61
CA THR A 401 -31.49 30.11 -6.41
C THR A 401 -32.48 29.05 -6.89
N GLU A 402 -32.07 28.20 -7.83
CA GLU A 402 -32.90 27.11 -8.35
C GLU A 402 -32.71 25.82 -7.54
N TRP A 403 -31.50 25.59 -7.01
CA TRP A 403 -31.16 24.33 -6.32
C TRP A 403 -31.28 24.41 -4.80
N ALA A 404 -31.33 25.60 -4.21
CA ALA A 404 -31.67 25.75 -2.80
C ALA A 404 -33.15 26.10 -2.69
N ASP A 405 -33.93 25.29 -1.96
CA ASP A 405 -35.29 25.65 -1.58
C ASP A 405 -35.28 27.09 -1.05
N GLY A 406 -36.19 27.93 -1.57
CA GLY A 406 -36.19 29.39 -1.43
C GLY A 406 -36.29 29.97 -0.01
N THR A 407 -36.00 29.17 1.02
CA THR A 407 -35.99 29.51 2.44
C THR A 407 -34.58 29.74 3.01
N ALA A 408 -33.48 29.40 2.32
CA ALA A 408 -32.16 29.36 2.96
C ALA A 408 -31.09 30.36 2.45
N VAL A 409 -31.27 31.05 1.32
CA VAL A 409 -30.22 31.94 0.78
C VAL A 409 -30.80 33.29 0.39
N GLY A 410 -30.98 34.17 1.38
CA GLY A 410 -31.33 35.57 1.17
C GLY A 410 -30.27 36.29 0.32
N ALA A 411 -30.72 37.16 -0.58
CA ALA A 411 -29.93 37.81 -1.61
C ALA A 411 -28.81 38.78 -1.11
N ALA A 412 -28.57 38.91 0.20
CA ALA A 412 -27.83 40.05 0.74
C ALA A 412 -26.84 39.77 1.91
N GLY A 413 -26.36 38.54 2.16
CA GLY A 413 -25.53 38.32 3.37
C GLY A 413 -24.52 37.16 3.43
N LEU A 414 -24.06 36.57 2.32
CA LEU A 414 -23.35 35.26 2.36
C LEU A 414 -21.90 35.22 1.85
N ASP A 415 -21.23 36.35 1.59
CA ASP A 415 -19.85 36.31 1.05
C ASP A 415 -18.85 35.69 2.06
N CYS A 416 -19.03 35.91 3.36
CA CYS A 416 -18.21 35.28 4.40
C CYS A 416 -18.47 33.76 4.50
N ASP A 417 -19.72 33.31 4.47
CA ASP A 417 -20.07 31.89 4.59
C ASP A 417 -19.63 31.09 3.36
N VAL A 418 -19.72 31.69 2.17
CA VAL A 418 -19.22 31.09 0.93
C VAL A 418 -17.69 31.02 0.95
N GLY A 419 -17.02 32.08 1.39
CA GLY A 419 -15.57 32.09 1.61
C GLY A 419 -15.11 31.01 2.59
N MET A 420 -15.80 30.89 3.73
CA MET A 420 -15.54 29.87 4.75
C MET A 420 -15.79 28.46 4.20
N ALA A 421 -16.85 28.26 3.42
CA ALA A 421 -17.14 26.99 2.77
C ALA A 421 -16.04 26.62 1.76
N ILE A 422 -15.55 27.56 0.94
CA ILE A 422 -14.43 27.32 0.01
C ILE A 422 -13.16 26.95 0.80
N SER A 423 -12.85 27.66 1.89
CA SER A 423 -11.69 27.37 2.74
C SER A 423 -11.79 25.98 3.39
N THR A 424 -12.99 25.59 3.81
CA THR A 424 -13.27 24.28 4.41
C THR A 424 -13.12 23.19 3.36
N LEU A 425 -13.70 23.36 2.17
CA LEU A 425 -13.57 22.42 1.05
C LEU A 425 -12.11 22.27 0.59
N ALA A 426 -11.32 23.35 0.64
CA ALA A 426 -9.89 23.32 0.36
C ALA A 426 -9.10 22.56 1.43
N SER A 427 -9.40 22.81 2.71
CA SER A 427 -8.78 22.13 3.86
C SER A 427 -9.11 20.63 3.86
N LEU A 428 -10.33 20.26 3.49
CA LEU A 428 -10.77 18.87 3.32
C LEU A 428 -10.23 18.21 2.03
N ARG A 429 -9.47 18.95 1.20
CA ARG A 429 -8.94 18.49 -0.11
C ARG A 429 -10.01 17.99 -1.07
N LEU A 430 -11.25 18.46 -0.94
CA LEU A 430 -12.34 18.23 -1.91
C LEU A 430 -12.21 19.21 -3.09
N LEU A 431 -11.68 20.41 -2.82
CA LEU A 431 -11.18 21.35 -3.81
C LEU A 431 -9.68 21.54 -3.60
N THR A 432 -8.92 21.61 -4.69
CA THR A 432 -7.46 21.76 -4.65
C THR A 432 -7.06 22.92 -5.55
N ARG A 433 -6.23 23.83 -5.03
CA ARG A 433 -5.68 24.91 -5.85
C ARG A 433 -4.56 24.37 -6.74
N VAL A 434 -4.53 24.82 -7.99
CA VAL A 434 -3.53 24.43 -8.99
C VAL A 434 -2.59 25.61 -9.23
N GLY A 435 -1.33 25.47 -8.82
CA GLY A 435 -0.33 26.54 -8.88
C GLY A 435 0.12 26.97 -7.48
N GLY A 436 1.34 27.51 -7.38
CA GLY A 436 2.04 27.82 -6.13
C GLY A 436 1.39 28.92 -5.27
N ALA A 437 1.96 29.10 -4.07
CA ALA A 437 1.47 29.93 -2.99
C ALA A 437 1.06 31.35 -3.42
N GLY A 438 -0.24 31.64 -3.32
CA GLY A 438 -0.84 32.96 -3.45
C GLY A 438 -2.05 33.07 -2.51
N ASP A 439 -2.75 34.19 -2.48
CA ASP A 439 -3.94 34.35 -1.65
C ASP A 439 -5.04 33.35 -2.08
N VAL A 440 -5.62 32.62 -1.12
CA VAL A 440 -6.68 31.62 -1.34
C VAL A 440 -7.93 32.28 -1.95
N MET A 441 -8.12 33.57 -1.69
CA MET A 441 -9.25 34.34 -2.21
C MET A 441 -8.99 35.02 -3.56
N ASP A 442 -7.83 34.75 -4.18
CA ASP A 442 -7.54 35.24 -5.53
C ASP A 442 -8.56 34.67 -6.54
N ARG A 443 -9.41 35.56 -7.07
CA ARG A 443 -10.47 35.24 -8.05
C ARG A 443 -9.90 34.68 -9.36
N GLY A 444 -8.67 35.04 -9.70
CA GLY A 444 -7.93 34.50 -10.85
C GLY A 444 -7.29 33.12 -10.59
N GLY A 445 -7.33 32.64 -9.35
CA GLY A 445 -6.76 31.37 -8.93
C GLY A 445 -7.37 30.19 -9.71
N LYS A 446 -6.51 29.26 -10.13
CA LYS A 446 -6.94 28.01 -10.76
C LYS A 446 -7.21 26.95 -9.69
N TRP A 447 -8.32 26.26 -9.82
CA TRP A 447 -8.80 25.24 -8.90
C TRP A 447 -9.12 23.95 -9.65
N ARG A 448 -9.03 22.81 -8.96
CA ARG A 448 -9.42 21.48 -9.42
C ARG A 448 -10.27 20.81 -8.36
N ILE A 449 -11.34 20.17 -8.81
CA ILE A 449 -12.15 19.31 -7.96
C ILE A 449 -11.46 17.96 -7.79
N ASN A 450 -11.44 17.44 -6.56
CA ASN A 450 -10.85 16.17 -6.19
C ASN A 450 -11.92 15.23 -5.62
N VAL A 451 -13.06 15.15 -6.33
CA VAL A 451 -14.23 14.37 -5.92
C VAL A 451 -14.67 13.50 -7.10
N ALA A 452 -14.91 12.22 -6.83
CA ALA A 452 -15.36 11.26 -7.82
C ALA A 452 -16.82 11.51 -8.23
N TRP A 453 -17.17 11.08 -9.45
CA TRP A 453 -18.51 11.22 -10.01
C TRP A 453 -19.62 10.66 -9.11
N GLU A 454 -19.40 9.48 -8.49
CA GLU A 454 -20.41 8.85 -7.63
C GLU A 454 -20.76 9.70 -6.41
N VAL A 455 -19.78 10.40 -5.83
CA VAL A 455 -20.01 11.31 -4.70
C VAL A 455 -20.80 12.54 -5.18
N ILE A 456 -20.42 13.12 -6.32
CA ILE A 456 -21.14 14.27 -6.90
C ILE A 456 -22.58 13.93 -7.25
N ARG A 457 -22.81 12.74 -7.82
CA ARG A 457 -24.15 12.22 -8.10
C ARG A 457 -24.96 12.00 -6.83
N GLY A 458 -24.33 11.49 -5.77
CA GLY A 458 -24.94 11.37 -4.44
C GLY A 458 -25.33 12.72 -3.85
N ILE A 459 -24.44 13.72 -3.94
CA ILE A 459 -24.70 15.09 -3.48
C ILE A 459 -25.86 15.70 -4.25
N GLY A 460 -25.86 15.59 -5.60
CA GLY A 460 -26.93 16.09 -6.45
C GLY A 460 -28.30 15.52 -6.04
N ARG A 461 -28.40 14.19 -5.93
CA ARG A 461 -29.63 13.52 -5.49
C ARG A 461 -30.09 13.96 -4.10
N SER A 462 -29.16 14.22 -3.17
CA SER A 462 -29.50 14.71 -1.81
C SER A 462 -30.13 16.11 -1.78
N ILE A 463 -29.99 16.88 -2.86
CA ILE A 463 -30.55 18.23 -3.04
C ILE A 463 -31.65 18.22 -4.12
N GLY A 464 -31.98 17.05 -4.69
CA GLY A 464 -32.98 16.93 -5.76
C GLY A 464 -32.49 17.37 -7.15
N VAL A 465 -31.17 17.46 -7.36
CA VAL A 465 -30.55 17.89 -8.63
C VAL A 465 -29.98 16.70 -9.40
N GLU A 466 -30.46 16.49 -10.62
CA GLU A 466 -29.88 15.52 -11.55
C GLU A 466 -28.69 16.12 -12.32
N VAL A 467 -27.50 16.03 -11.72
CA VAL A 467 -26.25 16.61 -12.28
C VAL A 467 -25.92 16.10 -13.69
N GLU A 468 -26.44 14.94 -14.09
CA GLU A 468 -26.25 14.35 -15.42
C GLU A 468 -26.80 15.25 -16.53
N GLU A 469 -27.91 15.95 -16.29
CA GLU A 469 -28.55 16.84 -17.27
C GLU A 469 -27.73 18.11 -17.55
N TRP A 470 -26.88 18.49 -16.60
CA TRP A 470 -26.05 19.69 -16.66
C TRP A 470 -24.69 19.45 -17.32
N LEU A 471 -24.36 18.19 -17.68
CA LEU A 471 -23.11 17.83 -18.31
C LEU A 471 -23.27 17.71 -19.82
N ILE A 472 -22.37 18.36 -20.57
CA ILE A 472 -22.36 18.29 -22.03
C ILE A 472 -21.30 17.28 -22.49
N ASP A 473 -21.73 16.32 -23.32
CA ASP A 473 -20.90 15.26 -23.90
C ASP A 473 -19.81 15.74 -24.89
#